data_AF-A0A372QPK4-F1
#
_entry.id   AF-A0A372QPK4-F1
#
_cell.length_a   1.000
_cell.length_b   1.000
_cell.length_c   1.000
_cell.angle_alpha   90.00
_cell.angle_beta   90.00
_cell.angle_gamma   90.00
#
_symmetry.space_group_name_H-M   'P 1'
#
loop_
_entity.id
_entity.type
_entity.pdbx_description
1 polymer ?
#
loop_
_entity_poly.entity_id
_entity_poly.type
_entity_poly.pdbx_seq_one_letter_code
_entity_poly.pdbx_strand_id
1 'polypeptide(L)'
;MYKSGQLEPIINQCTKIRYFELRRINNQITFPTLNLIKSFGKTLNYLSIEFRRHSHVSSDDIRLSSNIFLKLGEILPPKLEYLSLSLMINARDFNTFLFKTRNIIIKKLLIENLMKEGDLMPYIKEHVMKEKRVRYLAIDEGVTENDIKEFESYNIKIVNFDDFYIRAYEFVNEMY
;
A
#
# COMPACT_ATOMS: atom_id res chain seq x y z
N MET A 1 -23.77 10.12 0.92
CA MET A 1 -22.91 9.73 2.07
C MET A 1 -23.25 8.28 2.42
N TYR A 2 -22.41 7.32 2.05
CA TYR A 2 -22.67 5.90 2.30
C TYR A 2 -22.41 5.62 3.80
N LYS A 3 -23.44 5.23 4.55
CA LYS A 3 -23.30 4.83 5.96
C LYS A 3 -22.65 3.44 6.02
N SER A 4 -21.80 3.21 7.04
CA SER A 4 -21.10 1.94 7.30
C SER A 4 -22.00 0.70 7.26
N GLY A 5 -23.29 0.84 7.58
CA GLY A 5 -24.27 -0.27 7.58
C GLY A 5 -24.57 -0.90 6.20
N GLN A 6 -24.26 -0.24 5.08
CA GLN A 6 -24.54 -0.81 3.74
C GLN A 6 -23.55 -1.89 3.30
N LEU A 7 -22.38 -1.98 3.96
CA LEU A 7 -21.36 -2.98 3.66
C LEU A 7 -21.38 -4.16 4.65
N GLU A 8 -22.16 -4.08 5.74
CA GLU A 8 -22.29 -5.16 6.74
C GLU A 8 -22.69 -6.52 6.14
N PRO A 9 -23.61 -6.61 5.16
CA PRO A 9 -23.95 -7.89 4.54
C PRO A 9 -22.76 -8.54 3.82
N ILE A 10 -21.92 -7.73 3.16
CA ILE A 10 -20.72 -8.19 2.44
C ILE A 10 -19.68 -8.67 3.45
N ILE A 11 -19.47 -7.92 4.53
CA ILE A 11 -18.52 -8.27 5.60
C ILE A 11 -18.88 -9.64 6.22
N ASN A 12 -20.17 -9.87 6.51
CA ASN A 12 -20.61 -11.09 7.18
C ASN A 12 -20.57 -12.33 6.28
N GLN A 13 -20.65 -12.16 4.96
CA GLN A 13 -20.68 -13.27 4.01
C GLN A 13 -19.29 -13.58 3.41
N CYS A 14 -18.40 -12.60 3.31
CA CYS A 14 -17.10 -12.74 2.65
C CYS A 14 -15.96 -12.99 3.65
N THR A 15 -15.94 -14.17 4.28
CA THR A 15 -14.95 -14.50 5.33
C THR A 15 -13.57 -14.92 4.81
N LYS A 16 -13.43 -15.22 3.52
CA LYS A 16 -12.22 -15.81 2.91
C LYS A 16 -11.49 -14.90 1.92
N ILE A 17 -11.72 -13.59 1.97
CA ILE A 17 -11.07 -12.65 1.04
C ILE A 17 -9.57 -12.62 1.29
N ARG A 18 -8.78 -13.03 0.28
CA ARG A 18 -7.31 -13.03 0.32
C ARG A 18 -6.69 -11.85 -0.43
N TYR A 19 -7.39 -11.33 -1.42
CA TYR A 19 -6.96 -10.22 -2.27
C TYR A 19 -8.00 -9.11 -2.22
N PHE A 20 -7.56 -7.89 -1.97
CA PHE A 20 -8.41 -6.71 -1.98
C PHE A 20 -7.72 -5.59 -2.75
N GLU A 21 -8.39 -5.11 -3.79
CA GLU A 21 -7.90 -4.02 -4.62
C GLU A 21 -8.89 -2.85 -4.56
N LEU A 22 -8.37 -1.67 -4.22
CA LEU A 22 -9.12 -0.42 -4.24
C LEU A 22 -8.56 0.49 -5.34
N ARG A 23 -9.35 0.69 -6.39
CA ARG A 23 -9.01 1.58 -7.51
C ARG A 23 -9.95 2.78 -7.55
N ARG A 24 -9.53 3.85 -8.24
CA ARG A 24 -10.36 5.05 -8.49
C ARG A 24 -10.87 5.71 -7.20
N ILE A 25 -9.95 5.84 -6.26
CA ILE A 25 -10.14 6.41 -4.94
C ILE A 25 -10.72 7.82 -5.06
N ASN A 26 -11.81 8.08 -4.32
CA ASN A 26 -12.41 9.42 -4.16
C ASN A 26 -12.93 9.62 -2.73
N ASN A 27 -13.15 10.86 -2.32
CA ASN A 27 -13.50 11.20 -0.92
C ASN A 27 -14.75 10.48 -0.38
N GLN A 28 -15.73 10.10 -1.21
CA GLN A 28 -17.01 9.58 -0.74
C GLN A 28 -16.99 8.09 -0.39
N ILE A 29 -16.22 7.30 -1.14
CA ILE A 29 -16.27 5.83 -1.07
C ILE A 29 -15.04 5.25 -0.36
N THR A 30 -13.94 6.00 -0.30
CA THR A 30 -12.64 5.49 0.18
C THR A 30 -12.68 5.03 1.63
N PHE A 31 -13.13 5.86 2.58
CA PHE A 31 -13.04 5.49 4.01
C PHE A 31 -13.95 4.33 4.42
N PRO A 32 -15.23 4.25 3.98
CA PRO A 32 -16.04 3.07 4.22
C PRO A 32 -15.39 1.79 3.65
N THR A 33 -14.79 1.89 2.46
CA THR A 33 -14.15 0.75 1.79
C THR A 33 -12.85 0.33 2.48
N LEU A 34 -12.05 1.28 2.98
CA LEU A 34 -10.86 0.98 3.78
C LEU A 34 -11.21 0.21 5.06
N ASN A 35 -12.33 0.51 5.72
CA ASN A 35 -12.75 -0.23 6.92
C ASN A 35 -12.97 -1.74 6.66
N LEU A 36 -13.19 -2.16 5.40
CA LEU A 36 -13.26 -3.58 5.03
C LEU A 36 -11.94 -4.31 5.24
N ILE A 37 -10.79 -3.63 5.13
CA ILE A 37 -9.46 -4.21 5.38
C ILE A 37 -9.39 -4.76 6.81
N LYS A 38 -9.95 -4.01 7.78
CA LYS A 38 -10.02 -4.46 9.17
C LYS A 38 -10.85 -5.73 9.31
N SER A 39 -11.98 -5.81 8.61
CA SER A 39 -12.86 -6.97 8.61
C SER A 39 -12.20 -8.23 8.03
N PHE A 40 -11.40 -8.06 6.97
CA PHE A 40 -10.69 -9.17 6.32
C PHE A 40 -9.31 -9.45 6.94
N GLY A 41 -8.92 -8.79 8.03
CA GLY A 41 -7.55 -8.82 8.55
C GLY A 41 -7.00 -10.21 8.93
N LYS A 42 -7.86 -11.23 9.10
CA LYS A 42 -7.43 -12.62 9.33
C LYS A 42 -7.11 -13.41 8.06
N THR A 43 -7.65 -13.00 6.91
CA THR A 43 -7.57 -13.75 5.65
C THR A 43 -6.93 -12.97 4.52
N LEU A 44 -6.88 -11.65 4.62
CA LEU A 44 -6.27 -10.76 3.65
C LEU A 44 -4.75 -10.93 3.62
N ASN A 45 -4.22 -11.30 2.45
CA ASN A 45 -2.79 -11.47 2.23
C ASN A 45 -2.24 -10.49 1.18
N TYR A 46 -3.10 -10.00 0.28
CA TYR A 46 -2.73 -9.13 -0.83
C TYR A 46 -3.61 -7.89 -0.81
N LEU A 47 -2.99 -6.72 -0.70
CA LEU A 47 -3.67 -5.43 -0.72
C LEU A 47 -3.06 -4.54 -1.80
N SER A 48 -3.92 -3.99 -2.67
CA SER A 48 -3.53 -2.99 -3.66
C SER A 48 -4.42 -1.77 -3.55
N ILE A 49 -3.83 -0.58 -3.51
CA ILE A 49 -4.54 0.69 -3.42
C ILE A 49 -3.95 1.61 -4.49
N GLU A 50 -4.77 1.96 -5.48
CA GLU A 50 -4.36 2.71 -6.67
C GLU A 50 -5.22 3.96 -6.81
N PHE A 51 -4.57 5.11 -6.71
CA PHE A 51 -5.14 6.38 -7.13
C PHE A 51 -5.02 6.50 -8.64
N ARG A 52 -6.14 6.67 -9.35
CA ARG A 52 -6.10 6.92 -10.79
C ARG A 52 -6.04 8.41 -11.05
N ARG A 53 -5.03 8.83 -11.81
CA ARG A 53 -4.91 10.20 -12.30
C ARG A 53 -6.10 10.55 -13.20
N HIS A 54 -6.99 11.40 -12.71
CA HIS A 54 -7.72 12.32 -13.56
C HIS A 54 -6.87 13.61 -13.64
N SER A 55 -6.92 14.35 -14.75
CA SER A 55 -6.05 15.52 -15.03
C SER A 55 -5.76 16.43 -13.82
N HIS A 56 -4.57 17.08 -13.82
CA HIS A 56 -4.03 18.02 -12.81
C HIS A 56 -4.28 17.65 -11.34
N VAL A 57 -3.18 17.34 -10.64
CA VAL A 57 -3.22 17.05 -9.20
C VAL A 57 -3.78 18.24 -8.42
N SER A 58 -4.82 18.02 -7.63
CA SER A 58 -5.35 19.01 -6.68
C SER A 58 -4.79 18.78 -5.27
N SER A 59 -4.81 19.84 -4.45
CA SER A 59 -4.47 19.73 -3.02
C SER A 59 -5.40 18.78 -2.26
N ASP A 60 -6.64 18.60 -2.74
CA ASP A 60 -7.60 17.67 -2.17
C ASP A 60 -7.20 16.20 -2.42
N ASP A 61 -6.55 15.90 -3.55
CA ASP A 61 -6.08 14.56 -3.88
C ASP A 61 -4.88 14.14 -3.01
N ILE A 62 -3.97 15.10 -2.76
CA ILE A 62 -2.86 14.93 -1.81
C ILE A 62 -3.42 14.67 -0.41
N ARG A 63 -4.39 15.48 0.04
CA ARG A 63 -5.03 15.32 1.35
C ARG A 63 -5.75 13.98 1.48
N LEU A 64 -6.38 13.48 0.41
CA LEU A 64 -7.01 12.16 0.39
C LEU A 64 -5.96 11.06 0.55
N SER A 65 -4.84 11.13 -0.17
CA SER A 65 -3.73 10.18 -0.05
C SER A 65 -3.13 10.17 1.36
N SER A 66 -2.90 11.34 1.96
CA SER A 66 -2.47 11.46 3.36
C SER A 66 -3.43 10.79 4.34
N ASN A 67 -4.73 11.03 4.19
CA ASN A 67 -5.74 10.41 5.05
C ASN A 67 -5.80 8.88 4.89
N ILE A 68 -5.54 8.36 3.68
CA ILE A 68 -5.44 6.92 3.43
C ILE A 68 -4.25 6.34 4.18
N PHE A 69 -3.07 6.96 4.11
CA PHE A 69 -1.89 6.54 4.87
C PHE A 69 -2.15 6.49 6.38
N LEU A 70 -2.74 7.56 6.94
CA LEU A 70 -3.09 7.61 8.36
C LEU A 70 -4.04 6.47 8.75
N LYS A 71 -5.05 6.20 7.91
CA LYS A 71 -6.03 5.14 8.15
C LYS A 71 -5.40 3.74 8.04
N LEU A 72 -4.58 3.49 7.01
CA LEU A 72 -3.86 2.23 6.83
C LEU A 72 -2.94 1.92 8.00
N GLY A 73 -2.31 2.94 8.58
CA GLY A 73 -1.49 2.79 9.79
C GLY A 73 -2.24 2.23 11.00
N GLU A 74 -3.58 2.20 10.98
CA GLU A 74 -4.41 1.67 12.08
C GLU A 74 -5.06 0.32 11.77
N ILE A 75 -5.23 -0.02 10.49
CA ILE A 75 -6.11 -1.13 10.08
C ILE A 75 -5.42 -2.24 9.30
N LEU A 76 -4.15 -2.06 8.89
CA LEU A 76 -3.43 -3.12 8.20
C LEU A 76 -3.30 -4.37 9.09
N PRO A 77 -3.45 -5.57 8.51
CA PRO A 77 -3.21 -6.81 9.24
C PRO A 77 -1.72 -6.95 9.61
N PRO A 78 -1.37 -7.76 10.63
CA PRO A 78 0.02 -7.88 11.11
C PRO A 78 0.97 -8.52 10.09
N LYS A 79 0.45 -9.17 9.05
CA LYS A 79 1.24 -9.79 7.99
C LYS A 79 0.52 -9.63 6.65
N LEU A 80 1.29 -9.29 5.62
CA LEU A 80 0.86 -9.31 4.22
C LEU A 80 1.91 -10.04 3.36
N GLU A 81 1.44 -10.77 2.37
CA GLU A 81 2.28 -11.30 1.30
C GLU A 81 2.62 -10.19 0.30
N TYR A 82 1.67 -9.27 0.06
CA TYR A 82 1.79 -8.19 -0.90
C TYR A 82 1.05 -6.93 -0.43
N LEU A 83 1.72 -5.79 -0.50
CA LEU A 83 1.15 -4.46 -0.36
C LEU A 83 1.63 -3.57 -1.50
N SER A 84 0.70 -3.03 -2.28
CA SER A 84 1.00 -2.04 -3.32
C SER A 84 0.23 -0.75 -3.08
N LEU A 85 0.95 0.36 -3.02
CA LEU A 85 0.41 1.69 -2.78
C LEU A 85 0.87 2.62 -3.91
N SER A 86 -0.07 3.00 -4.77
CA SER A 86 0.13 4.03 -5.80
C SER A 86 -0.74 5.23 -5.43
N LEU A 87 -0.12 6.23 -4.81
CA LEU A 87 -0.78 7.36 -4.15
C LEU A 87 -0.02 8.67 -4.39
N MET A 88 -0.62 9.81 -4.06
CA MET A 88 0.08 11.10 -4.04
C MET A 88 0.76 11.27 -2.67
N ILE A 89 2.08 11.10 -2.62
CA ILE A 89 2.76 10.88 -1.35
C ILE A 89 3.30 12.21 -0.79
N ASN A 90 2.77 12.61 0.37
CA ASN A 90 3.44 13.59 1.22
C ASN A 90 4.44 12.86 2.13
N ALA A 91 5.72 13.27 2.08
CA ALA A 91 6.80 12.64 2.83
C ALA A 91 6.56 12.52 4.35
N ARG A 92 5.96 13.54 4.98
CA ARG A 92 5.69 13.55 6.43
C ARG A 92 4.63 12.51 6.81
N ASP A 93 3.54 12.45 6.05
CA ASP A 93 2.45 11.51 6.32
C ASP A 93 2.87 10.08 5.99
N PHE A 94 3.66 9.90 4.93
CA PHE A 94 4.30 8.63 4.59
C PHE A 94 5.20 8.12 5.71
N ASN A 95 6.07 8.99 6.24
CA ASN A 95 6.92 8.65 7.38
C ASN A 95 6.09 8.22 8.60
N THR A 96 5.00 8.94 8.88
CA THR A 96 4.08 8.60 9.96
C THR A 96 3.42 7.23 9.75
N PHE A 97 3.02 6.92 8.51
CA PHE A 97 2.49 5.61 8.15
C PHE A 97 3.52 4.49 8.35
N LEU A 98 4.76 4.68 7.88
CA LEU A 98 5.83 3.68 8.06
C LEU A 98 6.09 3.43 9.55
N PHE A 99 6.20 4.49 10.35
CA PHE A 99 6.39 4.38 11.81
C PHE A 99 5.25 3.65 12.51
N LYS A 100 3.99 3.92 12.15
CA LYS A 100 2.81 3.25 12.71
C LYS A 100 2.75 1.77 12.33
N THR A 101 3.27 1.43 11.15
CA THR A 101 3.21 0.07 10.60
C THR A 101 4.48 -0.75 10.87
N ARG A 102 5.45 -0.25 11.65
CA ARG A 102 6.75 -0.90 11.90
C ARG A 102 6.70 -2.39 12.30
N ASN A 103 5.65 -2.79 13.02
CA ASN A 103 5.49 -4.17 13.48
C ASN A 103 4.84 -5.11 12.44
N ILE A 104 4.48 -4.59 11.27
CA ILE A 104 3.81 -5.33 10.21
C ILE A 104 4.86 -5.92 9.27
N ILE A 105 4.78 -7.23 9.06
CA ILE A 105 5.63 -7.95 8.10
C ILE A 105 4.97 -7.91 6.73
N ILE A 106 5.68 -7.44 5.71
CA ILE A 106 5.17 -7.28 4.34
C ILE A 106 6.17 -7.94 3.40
N LYS A 107 5.86 -9.11 2.84
CA LYS A 107 6.86 -9.81 2.01
C LYS A 107 7.22 -9.05 0.74
N LYS A 108 6.24 -8.52 0.01
CA LYS A 108 6.40 -7.67 -1.18
C LYS A 108 5.77 -6.30 -0.93
N LEU A 109 6.58 -5.24 -0.94
CA LEU A 109 6.13 -3.86 -0.78
C LEU A 109 6.40 -3.08 -2.06
N LEU A 110 5.35 -2.52 -2.65
CA LEU A 110 5.43 -1.67 -3.84
C LEU A 110 4.92 -0.27 -3.49
N ILE A 111 5.73 0.74 -3.75
CA ILE A 111 5.40 2.15 -3.51
C ILE A 111 5.60 2.95 -4.81
N GLU A 112 4.54 3.59 -5.27
CA GLU A 112 4.57 4.54 -6.39
C GLU A 112 4.09 5.90 -5.88
N ASN A 113 4.92 6.91 -6.06
CA ASN A 113 4.58 8.29 -5.74
C ASN A 113 4.12 9.03 -6.98
N LEU A 114 2.81 9.25 -7.08
CA LEU A 114 2.21 9.90 -8.23
C LEU A 114 2.55 11.40 -8.32
N MET A 115 3.06 12.00 -7.25
CA MET A 115 3.52 13.40 -7.28
C MET A 115 4.80 13.56 -8.09
N LYS A 116 5.66 12.52 -8.14
CA LYS A 116 7.04 12.60 -8.65
C LYS A 116 7.87 13.68 -7.95
N GLU A 117 7.55 13.93 -6.67
CA GLU A 117 8.17 14.95 -5.83
C GLU A 117 8.37 14.43 -4.41
N GLY A 118 9.46 14.87 -3.79
CA GLY A 118 9.84 14.48 -2.43
C GLY A 118 10.60 13.17 -2.39
N ASP A 119 11.81 13.20 -1.81
CA ASP A 119 12.63 12.00 -1.65
C ASP A 119 12.07 11.11 -0.52
N LEU A 120 11.58 9.93 -0.88
CA LEU A 120 11.05 8.94 0.06
C LEU A 120 12.14 8.01 0.61
N MET A 121 13.31 7.96 -0.03
CA MET A 121 14.37 6.99 0.26
C MET A 121 14.86 7.02 1.71
N PRO A 122 15.07 8.19 2.35
CA PRO A 122 15.50 8.24 3.75
C PRO A 122 14.52 7.53 4.70
N TYR A 123 13.21 7.71 4.48
CA TYR A 123 12.18 7.12 5.33
C TYR A 123 12.05 5.61 5.10
N ILE A 124 12.19 5.16 3.85
CA ILE A 124 12.19 3.73 3.50
C ILE A 124 13.40 3.05 4.14
N LYS A 125 14.59 3.65 4.05
CA LYS A 125 15.79 3.09 4.69
C LYS A 125 15.61 3.00 6.22
N GLU A 126 15.07 4.02 6.86
CA GLU A 126 14.87 4.03 8.31
C GLU A 126 13.84 2.99 8.78
N HIS A 127 12.67 2.94 8.14
CA HIS A 127 11.52 2.18 8.66
C HIS A 127 11.20 0.88 7.91
N VAL A 128 11.87 0.60 6.80
CA VAL A 128 11.68 -0.65 6.05
C VAL A 128 12.97 -1.46 6.04
N MET A 129 14.08 -0.83 5.66
CA MET A 129 15.37 -1.51 5.54
C MET A 129 15.94 -1.93 6.89
N LYS A 130 16.12 -0.97 7.81
CA LYS A 130 16.70 -1.26 9.13
C LYS A 130 15.80 -2.19 9.97
N GLU A 131 14.49 -2.07 9.81
CA GLU A 131 13.51 -2.92 10.50
C GLU A 131 13.36 -4.33 9.89
N LYS A 132 13.94 -4.59 8.72
CA LYS A 132 13.97 -5.92 8.06
C LYS A 132 12.60 -6.59 7.89
N ARG A 133 11.54 -5.79 7.70
CA ARG A 133 10.15 -6.27 7.63
C ARG A 133 9.66 -6.56 6.21
N VAL A 134 10.53 -6.35 5.20
CA VAL A 134 10.28 -6.57 3.78
C VAL A 134 11.32 -7.48 3.16
N ARG A 135 10.93 -8.29 2.17
CA ARG A 135 11.85 -9.14 1.38
C ARG A 135 12.05 -8.62 -0.05
N TYR A 136 10.99 -8.11 -0.67
CA TYR A 136 11.01 -7.52 -2.01
C TYR A 136 10.44 -6.11 -1.96
N LEU A 137 11.18 -5.16 -2.51
CA LEU A 137 10.81 -3.76 -2.52
C LEU A 137 10.85 -3.23 -3.95
N ALA A 138 9.76 -2.62 -4.40
CA ALA A 138 9.71 -1.86 -5.64
C ALA A 138 9.35 -0.41 -5.33
N ILE A 139 10.10 0.52 -5.91
CA ILE A 139 9.87 1.96 -5.79
C ILE A 139 9.93 2.53 -7.20
N ASP A 140 8.89 3.23 -7.63
CA ASP A 140 8.83 3.87 -8.96
C ASP A 140 9.60 5.21 -9.01
N GLU A 141 10.70 5.32 -8.26
CA GLU A 141 11.49 6.55 -8.17
C GLU A 141 12.96 6.27 -7.85
N GLY A 142 13.86 6.83 -8.68
CA GLY A 142 15.19 7.30 -8.24
C GLY A 142 16.17 6.29 -7.64
N VAL A 143 15.93 4.98 -7.75
CA VAL A 143 16.82 3.97 -7.12
C VAL A 143 18.16 3.92 -7.84
N THR A 144 19.24 4.19 -7.12
CA THR A 144 20.61 4.10 -7.64
C THR A 144 21.21 2.70 -7.46
N GLU A 145 22.29 2.38 -8.18
CA GLU A 145 23.03 1.12 -7.96
C GLU A 145 23.56 0.98 -6.52
N ASN A 146 23.91 2.10 -5.88
CA ASN A 146 24.38 2.09 -4.50
C ASN A 146 23.23 1.76 -3.53
N ASP A 147 22.02 2.29 -3.78
CA ASP A 147 20.85 1.93 -3.00
C ASP A 147 20.56 0.43 -3.10
N ILE A 148 20.61 -0.14 -4.32
CA ILE A 148 20.40 -1.58 -4.54
C ILE A 148 21.37 -2.40 -3.68
N LYS A 149 22.68 -2.10 -3.76
CA LYS A 149 23.70 -2.80 -2.97
C LYS A 149 23.46 -2.66 -1.46
N GLU A 150 23.04 -1.48 -1.01
CA GLU A 150 22.71 -1.23 0.38
C GLU A 150 21.52 -2.10 0.82
N PHE A 151 20.40 -2.10 0.08
CA PHE A 151 19.23 -2.94 0.40
C PHE A 151 19.55 -4.44 0.36
N GLU A 152 20.36 -4.90 -0.61
CA GLU A 152 20.79 -6.29 -0.71
C GLU A 152 21.60 -6.72 0.52
N SER A 153 22.41 -5.84 1.11
CA SER A 153 23.13 -6.13 2.37
C SER A 153 22.21 -6.37 3.57
N TYR A 154 20.95 -5.91 3.49
CA TYR A 154 19.88 -6.18 4.47
C TYR A 154 18.98 -7.37 4.06
N ASN A 155 19.34 -8.12 3.01
CA ASN A 155 18.54 -9.19 2.40
C ASN A 155 17.20 -8.71 1.80
N ILE A 156 17.16 -7.45 1.33
CA ILE A 156 16.00 -6.89 0.64
C ILE A 156 16.33 -6.81 -0.85
N LYS A 157 15.54 -7.51 -1.67
CA LYS A 157 15.71 -7.48 -3.12
C LYS A 157 14.92 -6.30 -3.70
N ILE A 158 15.62 -5.39 -4.38
CA ILE A 158 14.97 -4.38 -5.21
C ILE A 158 14.46 -5.05 -6.50
N VAL A 159 13.22 -4.76 -6.87
CA VAL A 159 12.57 -5.30 -8.06
C VAL A 159 11.92 -4.17 -8.87
N ASN A 160 11.75 -4.39 -10.17
CA ASN A 160 11.02 -3.45 -11.02
C ASN A 160 9.54 -3.41 -10.59
N PHE A 161 8.96 -2.21 -10.57
CA PHE A 161 7.58 -1.99 -10.13
C PHE A 161 6.57 -2.68 -11.06
N ASP A 162 6.68 -2.48 -12.37
CA ASP A 162 5.75 -3.00 -13.37
C ASP A 162 5.76 -4.54 -13.41
N ASP A 163 6.93 -5.15 -13.25
CA ASP A 163 7.08 -6.61 -13.24
C ASP A 163 6.46 -7.28 -12.00
N PHE A 164 6.34 -6.54 -10.89
CA PHE A 164 5.84 -7.07 -9.62
C PHE A 164 4.42 -6.64 -9.29
N TYR A 165 3.84 -5.72 -10.06
CA TYR A 165 2.48 -5.25 -9.88
C TYR A 165 1.48 -6.36 -10.25
N ILE A 166 0.71 -6.82 -9.27
CA ILE A 166 -0.28 -7.89 -9.46
C ILE A 166 -1.63 -7.29 -9.83
N ARG A 167 -2.10 -7.58 -11.04
CA ARG A 167 -3.48 -7.27 -11.45
C ARG A 167 -4.44 -8.33 -10.93
N ALA A 168 -5.65 -7.92 -10.55
CA ALA A 168 -6.64 -8.83 -9.95
C ALA A 168 -6.91 -10.11 -10.79
N TYR A 169 -6.89 -10.01 -12.12
CA TYR A 169 -7.11 -11.17 -12.99
C TYR A 169 -5.92 -12.14 -13.04
N GLU A 170 -4.68 -11.66 -12.85
CA GLU A 170 -3.49 -12.50 -12.76
C GLU A 170 -3.53 -13.32 -11.47
N PHE A 171 -3.96 -12.71 -10.36
CA PHE A 171 -4.14 -13.40 -9.08
C PHE A 171 -5.14 -14.57 -9.15
N VAL A 172 -6.25 -14.40 -9.88
CA VAL A 172 -7.26 -15.46 -10.04
C VAL A 172 -6.71 -16.63 -10.85
N ASN A 173 -5.91 -16.37 -11.89
CA ASN A 173 -5.30 -17.41 -12.72
C ASN A 173 -4.20 -18.20 -11.98
N GLU A 174 -3.59 -17.65 -10.93
CA GLU A 174 -2.65 -18.39 -10.08
C GLU A 174 -3.34 -19.29 -9.05
N MET A 175 -4.66 -19.18 -8.89
CA MET A 175 -5.45 -19.95 -7.92
C MET A 175 -6.22 -21.15 -8.50
N TYR A 176 -6.19 -21.34 -9.82
CA TYR A 176 -6.80 -22.46 -10.55
C TYR A 176 -5.78 -23.15 -11.45
#